data_AF-A0A7Y7J0G6-F1
#
_entry.id   AF-A0A7Y7J0G6-F1
#
_cell.length_a   1.000
_cell.length_b   1.000
_cell.length_c   1.000
_cell.angle_alpha   90.00
_cell.angle_beta   90.00
_cell.angle_gamma   90.00
#
_symmetry.space_group_name_H-M   'P 1'
#
loop_
_entity.id
_entity.type
_entity.pdbx_description
1 polymer ?
#
loop_
_entity_poly.entity_id
_entity_poly.type
_entity_poly.pdbx_seq_one_letter_code
_entity_poly.pdbx_strand_id
1 'polypeptide(L)'
;MGAREDASVWGTEDVSSGKGAGDENFPVGSLLISRRLRPHVHAYYDFARVIDDIVDTDRLSAEAKIARLDAMEDVVLGRRQAPLRRDAQTAV
;
A
#
# COMPACT_ATOMS: atom_id res chain seq x y z
N MET A 1 -19.90 -3.90 15.57
CA MET A 1 -20.22 -2.94 14.49
C MET A 1 -19.15 -2.89 13.40
N GLY A 2 -17.85 -3.19 13.66
CA GLY A 2 -16.75 -2.90 12.73
C GLY A 2 -16.60 -3.71 11.44
N ALA A 3 -16.99 -4.99 11.40
CA ALA A 3 -16.71 -5.84 10.21
C ALA A 3 -17.43 -5.42 8.92
N ARG A 4 -18.51 -4.62 9.01
CA ARG A 4 -19.27 -4.14 7.83
C ARG A 4 -18.69 -2.83 7.24
N GLU A 5 -18.05 -2.01 8.06
CA GLU A 5 -17.39 -0.77 7.60
C GLU A 5 -16.03 -1.07 6.96
N ASP A 6 -15.28 -2.05 7.49
CA ASP A 6 -13.98 -2.41 6.92
C ASP A 6 -14.10 -3.00 5.51
N ALA A 7 -15.16 -3.80 5.28
CA ALA A 7 -15.46 -4.33 3.95
C ALA A 7 -15.86 -3.24 2.94
N SER A 8 -16.53 -2.16 3.41
CA SER A 8 -16.88 -1.04 2.52
C SER A 8 -15.68 -0.19 2.15
N VAL A 9 -14.72 -0.04 3.07
CA VAL A 9 -13.53 0.80 2.87
C VAL A 9 -12.54 0.13 1.90
N TRP A 10 -12.22 -1.16 2.11
CA TRP A 10 -11.28 -1.86 1.25
C TRP A 10 -11.92 -2.38 -0.04
N GLY A 11 -13.24 -2.63 -0.07
CA GLY A 11 -13.93 -3.27 -1.20
C GLY A 11 -13.33 -4.64 -1.57
N THR A 12 -13.65 -5.15 -2.76
CA THR A 12 -13.14 -6.46 -3.25
C THR A 12 -11.94 -6.37 -4.18
N GLU A 13 -11.76 -5.23 -4.84
CA GLU A 13 -10.72 -5.03 -5.86
C GLU A 13 -9.33 -4.81 -5.26
N ASP A 14 -8.36 -5.69 -5.59
CA ASP A 14 -6.92 -5.43 -5.41
C ASP A 14 -6.45 -4.52 -6.55
N VAL A 15 -5.92 -3.35 -6.18
CA VAL A 15 -5.47 -2.33 -7.15
C VAL A 15 -3.97 -2.27 -7.33
N SER A 16 -3.21 -3.15 -6.67
CA SER A 16 -1.78 -3.18 -6.86
C SER A 16 -1.44 -3.52 -8.31
N SER A 17 -0.46 -2.81 -8.89
CA SER A 17 -0.09 -2.92 -10.30
C SER A 17 0.50 -4.29 -10.68
N GLY A 18 0.64 -5.23 -9.72
CA GLY A 18 1.28 -6.54 -9.91
C GLY A 18 2.79 -6.49 -10.10
N LYS A 19 3.37 -5.31 -10.37
CA LYS A 19 4.81 -5.07 -10.44
C LYS A 19 5.43 -5.24 -9.04
N GLY A 20 6.51 -5.99 -8.98
CA GLY A 20 7.26 -6.26 -7.75
C GLY A 20 8.67 -5.72 -7.80
N ALA A 21 9.42 -5.91 -6.72
CA ALA A 21 10.81 -5.44 -6.58
C ALA A 21 11.78 -5.93 -7.68
N GLY A 22 11.41 -6.93 -8.48
CA GLY A 22 12.17 -7.41 -9.64
C GLY A 22 11.93 -6.63 -10.94
N ASP A 23 10.85 -5.86 -11.04
CA ASP A 23 10.50 -5.05 -12.21
C ASP A 23 10.94 -3.59 -12.10
N GLU A 24 11.58 -3.22 -10.98
CA GLU A 24 11.94 -1.84 -10.67
C GLU A 24 13.45 -1.66 -10.53
N ASN A 25 13.92 -0.43 -10.81
CA ASN A 25 15.33 -0.07 -10.69
C ASN A 25 15.81 0.09 -9.23
N PHE A 26 14.97 -0.19 -8.23
CA PHE A 26 15.33 -0.01 -6.82
C PHE A 26 16.53 -0.89 -6.36
N PRO A 27 16.70 -2.14 -6.81
CA PRO A 27 17.93 -2.90 -6.57
C PRO A 27 19.17 -2.19 -7.13
N VAL A 28 19.01 -1.44 -8.23
CA VAL A 28 20.08 -0.65 -8.86
C VAL A 28 20.34 0.65 -8.08
N GLY A 29 19.29 1.38 -7.69
CA GLY A 29 19.39 2.65 -6.93
C GLY A 29 19.83 2.49 -5.46
N SER A 30 19.53 1.34 -4.85
CA SER A 30 19.88 1.03 -3.45
C SER A 30 21.33 0.60 -3.24
N LEU A 31 22.14 0.52 -4.30
CA LEU A 31 23.57 0.24 -4.18
C LEU A 31 24.29 1.30 -3.34
N LEU A 32 23.85 2.56 -3.41
CA LEU A 32 24.36 3.69 -2.63
C LEU A 32 23.84 3.73 -1.18
N ILE A 33 22.78 2.97 -0.87
CA ILE A 33 22.20 2.88 0.46
C ILE A 33 22.95 1.80 1.25
N SER A 34 23.35 2.12 2.48
CA SER A 34 23.95 1.15 3.41
C SER A 34 23.08 -0.09 3.51
N ARG A 35 23.70 -1.28 3.42
CA ARG A 35 22.99 -2.59 3.46
C ARG A 35 22.02 -2.70 4.64
N ARG A 36 22.37 -2.12 5.79
CA ARG A 36 21.53 -2.12 7.00
C ARG A 36 20.25 -1.31 6.87
N LEU A 37 20.25 -0.26 6.04
CA LEU A 37 19.09 0.63 5.88
C LEU A 37 18.13 0.17 4.77
N ARG A 38 18.60 -0.65 3.82
CA ARG A 38 17.79 -1.11 2.68
C ARG A 38 16.43 -1.69 3.07
N PRO A 39 16.28 -2.55 4.10
CA PRO A 39 14.97 -3.07 4.47
C PRO A 39 13.97 -1.98 4.86
N HIS A 40 14.41 -0.94 5.58
CA HIS A 40 13.56 0.18 5.98
C HIS A 40 13.15 1.04 4.78
N VAL A 41 14.09 1.29 3.86
CA VAL A 41 13.78 2.06 2.65
C VAL A 41 12.87 1.27 1.72
N HIS A 42 13.06 -0.05 1.61
CA HIS A 42 12.17 -0.92 0.83
C HIS A 42 10.76 -0.91 1.40
N ALA A 43 10.60 -1.05 2.73
CA ALA A 43 9.28 -0.99 3.35
C ALA A 43 8.56 0.34 3.08
N TYR A 44 9.28 1.47 3.22
CA TYR A 44 8.73 2.79 2.88
C TYR A 44 8.35 2.90 1.40
N TYR A 45 9.23 2.42 0.52
CA TYR A 45 9.01 2.47 -0.92
C TYR A 45 7.80 1.60 -1.34
N ASP A 46 7.70 0.38 -0.81
CA ASP A 46 6.59 -0.54 -1.08
C ASP A 46 5.25 0.06 -0.64
N PHE A 47 5.23 0.73 0.51
CA PHE A 47 4.06 1.49 0.99
C PHE A 47 3.68 2.62 0.03
N ALA A 48 4.64 3.48 -0.33
CA ALA A 48 4.41 4.60 -1.24
C ALA A 48 3.95 4.15 -2.63
N ARG A 49 4.54 3.07 -3.16
CA ARG A 49 4.20 2.51 -4.47
C ARG A 49 2.75 2.06 -4.56
N VAL A 50 2.24 1.47 -3.48
CA VAL A 50 0.84 1.04 -3.38
C VAL A 50 -0.12 2.24 -3.29
N ILE A 51 0.28 3.31 -2.61
CA ILE A 51 -0.49 4.57 -2.59
C ILE A 51 -0.64 5.12 -4.02
N ASP A 52 0.45 5.17 -4.78
CA ASP A 52 0.41 5.59 -6.19
C ASP A 52 -0.51 4.69 -7.02
N ASP A 53 -0.44 3.37 -6.85
CA ASP A 53 -1.34 2.43 -7.53
C ASP A 53 -2.84 2.70 -7.21
N ILE A 54 -3.17 3.03 -5.95
CA ILE A 54 -4.53 3.41 -5.54
C ILE A 54 -4.95 4.73 -6.22
N VAL A 55 -4.06 5.70 -6.33
CA VAL A 55 -4.35 7.02 -6.91
C VAL A 55 -4.47 6.95 -8.43
N ASP A 56 -3.66 6.14 -9.10
CA ASP A 56 -3.57 6.09 -10.56
C ASP A 56 -4.62 5.15 -11.20
N THR A 57 -5.19 4.21 -10.46
CA THR A 57 -6.15 3.26 -11.04
C THR A 57 -7.45 3.94 -11.49
N ASP A 58 -7.97 3.53 -12.64
CA ASP A 58 -9.29 3.87 -13.16
C ASP A 58 -10.42 2.97 -12.60
N ARG A 59 -10.06 1.93 -11.84
CA ARG A 59 -10.99 0.95 -11.27
C ARG A 59 -11.70 1.41 -10.00
N LEU A 60 -11.31 2.56 -9.45
CA LEU A 60 -11.89 3.13 -8.23
C LEU A 60 -12.48 4.52 -8.51
N SER A 61 -13.67 4.79 -7.96
CA SER A 61 -14.19 6.14 -7.81
C SER A 61 -13.27 6.99 -6.92
N ALA A 62 -13.33 8.32 -7.07
CA ALA A 62 -12.54 9.24 -6.26
C ALA A 62 -12.75 9.04 -4.74
N GLU A 63 -14.00 8.81 -4.33
CA GLU A 63 -14.38 8.59 -2.93
C GLU A 63 -13.76 7.29 -2.39
N ALA A 64 -13.76 6.23 -3.19
CA ALA A 64 -13.13 4.96 -2.83
C ALA A 64 -11.59 5.07 -2.74
N LYS A 65 -10.96 5.91 -3.56
CA LYS A 65 -9.52 6.21 -3.42
C LYS A 65 -9.24 6.88 -2.08
N ILE A 66 -9.97 7.95 -1.76
CA ILE A 66 -9.81 8.68 -0.48
C ILE A 66 -10.04 7.74 0.70
N ALA A 67 -11.13 6.97 0.70
CA ALA A 67 -11.43 6.03 1.78
C ALA A 67 -10.31 5.00 2.00
N ARG A 68 -9.70 4.48 0.93
CA ARG A 68 -8.56 3.56 1.05
C ARG A 68 -7.30 4.25 1.56
N LEU A 69 -7.03 5.49 1.16
CA LEU A 69 -5.89 6.27 1.67
C LEU A 69 -6.03 6.55 3.17
N ASP A 70 -7.22 6.95 3.62
CA ASP A 70 -7.53 7.13 5.04
C ASP A 70 -7.36 5.80 5.82
N ALA A 71 -7.76 4.69 5.21
CA ALA A 71 -7.59 3.37 5.80
C ALA A 71 -6.12 2.97 5.94
N MET A 72 -5.28 3.30 4.95
CA MET A 72 -3.83 3.08 5.00
C MET A 72 -3.19 3.89 6.14
N GLU A 73 -3.60 5.15 6.32
CA GLU A 73 -3.19 5.97 7.47
C GLU A 73 -3.59 5.32 8.81
N ASP A 74 -4.86 4.90 8.91
CA ASP A 74 -5.35 4.24 10.12
C ASP A 74 -4.55 2.97 10.45
N VAL A 75 -4.12 2.19 9.46
CA VAL A 75 -3.29 1.00 9.69
C VAL A 75 -1.93 1.39 10.24
N VAL A 76 -1.24 2.35 9.61
CA VAL A 76 0.08 2.83 10.06
C VAL A 76 0.03 3.36 11.50
N LEU A 77 -1.08 4.00 11.88
CA LEU A 77 -1.28 4.54 13.23
C LEU A 77 -1.86 3.52 14.21
N GLY A 78 -2.07 2.27 13.81
CA GLY A 78 -2.61 1.21 14.65
C GLY A 78 -4.08 1.39 15.02
N ARG A 79 -4.81 2.25 14.30
CA ARG A 79 -6.25 2.52 14.46
C ARG A 79 -7.12 1.47 13.73
N ARG A 80 -6.57 0.78 12.73
CA ARG A 80 -7.26 -0.22 11.90
C ARG A 80 -6.35 -1.43 11.62
N GLN A 81 -6.95 -2.61 11.45
CA GLN A 81 -6.25 -3.80 10.96
C GLN A 81 -6.34 -3.87 9.43
N ALA A 82 -5.23 -4.13 8.76
CA ALA A 82 -5.22 -4.37 7.32
C ALA A 82 -5.81 -5.75 6.98
N PRO A 83 -6.65 -5.87 5.95
CA PRO A 83 -7.02 -7.17 5.39
C PRO A 83 -5.80 -7.86 4.78
N LEU A 84 -5.85 -9.18 4.62
CA LEU A 84 -4.82 -9.99 3.95
C LEU A 84 -4.84 -9.79 2.43
N ARG A 85 -4.63 -8.55 1.95
CA ARG A 85 -4.56 -8.16 0.55
C ARG A 85 -3.30 -7.33 0.30
N ARG A 86 -2.67 -7.48 -0.87
CA ARG A 86 -1.33 -6.92 -1.12
C ARG A 86 -1.30 -5.39 -1.01
N ASP A 87 -2.33 -4.73 -1.53
CA ASP A 87 -2.50 -3.27 -1.47
C ASP A 87 -2.76 -2.72 -0.05
N ALA A 88 -3.05 -3.56 0.95
CA ALA A 88 -3.26 -3.13 2.33
C ALA A 88 -2.12 -3.57 3.27
N GLN A 89 -1.46 -4.68 2.96
CA GLN A 89 -0.41 -5.26 3.82
C GLN A 89 0.90 -4.47 3.80
N THR A 90 1.11 -3.54 2.86
CA THR A 90 2.29 -2.66 2.89
C THR A 90 2.23 -1.60 4.00
N ALA A 91 1.09 -1.44 4.66
CA ALA A 91 0.90 -0.51 5.77
C ALA A 91 1.11 -1.13 7.17
N VAL A 92 1.41 -2.43 7.26
CA VAL A 92 1.63 -3.19 8.52
C VAL A 92 3.10 -3.19 8.91
#